data_AF-A0AAE9MLA4-F1
#
_entry.id   AF-A0AAE9MLA4-F1
#
_cell.length_a   1.000
_cell.length_b   1.000
_cell.length_c   1.000
_cell.angle_alpha   90.00
_cell.angle_beta   90.00
_cell.angle_gamma   90.00
#
_symmetry.space_group_name_H-M   'P 1'
#
loop_
_entity.id
_entity.type
_entity.pdbx_description
1 polymer ?
#
loop_
_entity_poly.entity_id
_entity_poly.type
_entity_poly.pdbx_seq_one_letter_code
_entity_poly.pdbx_strand_id
1 'polypeptide(L)' 'MKKQILNLGKALKKAEQAQINGGRMQCDVNRDRVCEDFGWKCAETYCRILMPL' A
#
# COMPACT_ATOMS: atom_id res chain seq x y z
N MET A 1 22.20 14.27 -5.02
CA MET A 1 21.11 15.27 -4.94
C MET A 1 20.49 15.25 -3.56
N LYS A 2 20.90 16.19 -2.70
CA LYS A 2 20.46 16.33 -1.30
C LYS A 2 19.17 17.18 -1.24
N LYS A 3 17.95 16.62 -1.34
CA LYS A 3 16.71 17.39 -1.08
C LYS A 3 15.47 16.61 -0.57
N GLN A 4 15.54 15.33 -0.16
CA GLN A 4 14.28 14.57 0.05
C GLN A 4 14.09 13.89 1.42
N ILE A 5 14.92 14.20 2.42
CA ILE A 5 14.78 13.64 3.79
C ILE A 5 13.98 14.57 4.73
N LEU A 6 13.57 15.76 4.26
CA LEU A 6 12.92 16.80 5.09
C LEU A 6 11.49 16.48 5.57
N ASN A 7 10.91 15.34 5.16
CA ASN A 7 9.55 14.94 5.57
C ASN A 7 9.50 13.65 6.41
N LEU A 8 10.65 13.13 6.86
CA LEU A 8 10.66 12.03 7.84
C LEU A 8 10.11 12.53 9.18
N GLY A 9 8.87 12.14 9.50
CA GLY A 9 8.15 12.53 10.72
C GLY A 9 7.00 13.51 10.52
N LYS A 10 6.79 14.04 9.31
CA LYS A 10 5.62 14.87 9.02
C LYS A 10 4.43 13.99 8.66
N ALA A 11 3.32 14.13 9.39
CA ALA A 11 2.09 13.44 9.03
C ALA A 11 1.63 13.90 7.63
N LEU A 12 1.67 12.99 6.67
CA LEU A 12 1.22 13.24 5.30
C LEU A 12 -0.31 13.31 5.27
N LYS A 13 -0.84 14.30 4.56
CA LYS A 13 -2.27 14.32 4.21
C LYS A 13 -2.55 13.23 3.18
N LYS A 14 -3.77 12.68 3.14
CA LYS A 14 -4.15 11.60 2.19
C LYS A 14 -3.77 11.90 0.74
N ALA A 15 -3.91 13.15 0.30
CA ALA A 15 -3.53 13.58 -1.05
C ALA A 15 -2.02 13.48 -1.33
N GLU A 16 -1.18 13.75 -0.33
CA GLU A 16 0.28 13.62 -0.45
C GLU A 16 0.70 12.15 -0.39
N GLN A 17 0.01 11.36 0.43
CA GLN A 17 0.25 9.91 0.53
C GLN A 17 -0.10 9.19 -0.78
N ALA A 18 -1.09 9.68 -1.54
CA ALA A 18 -1.43 9.15 -2.86
C ALA A 18 -0.31 9.35 -3.90
N GLN A 19 0.58 10.34 -3.72
CA GLN A 19 1.72 10.58 -4.61
C GLN A 19 2.95 9.74 -4.24
N ILE A 20 2.92 9.06 -3.09
CA ILE A 20 4.00 8.19 -2.68
C ILE A 20 3.84 6.85 -3.42
N ASN A 21 4.66 6.65 -4.45
CA ASN A 21 4.79 5.37 -5.17
C ASN A 21 5.58 4.35 -4.34
N GLY A 22 5.13 4.07 -3.11
CA GLY A 22 5.81 3.19 -2.18
C GLY A 22 4.87 2.62 -1.13
N GLY A 23 5.24 1.45 -0.59
CA GLY A 23 4.39 0.68 0.32
C GLY A 23 3.91 -0.63 -0.32
N ARG A 24 3.05 -1.34 0.40
CA ARG A 24 2.43 -2.56 -0.12
C ARG A 24 1.34 -2.20 -1.13
N MET A 25 1.20 -3.01 -2.18
CA MET A 25 0.20 -2.87 -3.24
C MET A 25 -1.20 -3.02 -2.65
N GLN A 26 -2.12 -2.12 -2.97
CA GLN A 26 -3.52 -2.29 -2.60
C GLN A 26 -4.15 -3.33 -3.55
N CYS A 27 -4.36 -4.55 -3.03
CA CYS A 27 -4.86 -5.69 -3.79
C CYS A 27 -6.39 -5.82 -3.72
N ASP A 28 -7.03 -5.10 -2.81
CA ASP A 28 -8.47 -4.84 -2.83
C ASP A 28 -8.68 -3.35 -3.18
N VAL A 29 -8.83 -3.10 -4.48
CA VAL A 29 -8.96 -1.75 -5.01
C VAL A 29 -10.33 -1.16 -4.67
N ASN A 30 -11.37 -2.01 -4.65
CA ASN A 30 -12.78 -1.61 -4.48
C ASN A 30 -13.23 -1.59 -3.01
N ARG A 31 -12.43 -2.15 -2.10
CA ARG A 31 -12.71 -2.37 -0.67
C ARG A 31 -13.97 -3.21 -0.43
N ASP A 32 -14.27 -4.13 -1.35
CA ASP A 32 -15.41 -5.05 -1.30
C ASP A 32 -15.05 -6.40 -0.66
N ARG A 33 -13.80 -6.54 -0.17
CA ARG A 33 -13.18 -7.77 0.33
C ARG A 33 -12.90 -8.81 -0.75
N VAL A 34 -12.92 -8.42 -2.02
CA VAL A 34 -12.46 -9.26 -3.13
C VAL A 34 -11.03 -8.85 -3.47
N CYS A 35 -10.13 -9.82 -3.51
CA CYS A 35 -8.73 -9.58 -3.85
C CYS A 35 -8.53 -9.76 -5.35
N GLU A 36 -8.13 -8.69 -6.03
CA GLU A 36 -7.74 -8.70 -7.45
C GLU A 36 -6.35 -9.32 -7.66
N ASP A 37 -5.53 -9.33 -6.59
CA ASP A 37 -4.18 -9.89 -6.58
C ASP A 37 -3.87 -10.49 -5.20
N PHE A 38 -2.90 -11.40 -5.13
CA PHE A 38 -2.56 -12.13 -3.91
C PHE A 38 -1.06 -12.10 -3.60
N GLY A 39 -0.73 -12.28 -2.31
CA GLY A 39 0.61 -12.53 -1.81
C GLY A 39 1.19 -11.41 -0.95
N TRP A 40 2.47 -11.55 -0.59
CA TRP A 40 3.15 -10.72 0.41
C TRP A 40 3.29 -9.23 0.03
N LYS A 41 3.16 -8.96 -1.28
CA LYS A 41 3.11 -7.62 -1.87
C LYS A 41 1.86 -6.83 -1.47
N CYS A 42 0.77 -7.50 -1.09
CA CYS A 42 -0.52 -6.87 -0.82
C CYS A 42 -0.56 -6.11 0.51
N ALA A 43 -1.27 -4.99 0.56
CA ALA A 43 -1.48 -4.17 1.75
C ALA A 43 -2.48 -4.82 2.69
N GLU A 44 -3.49 -5.49 2.13
CA GLU A 44 -4.57 -6.17 2.84
C GLU A 44 -4.12 -7.53 3.37
N THR A 45 -4.27 -7.77 4.67
CA THR A 45 -3.82 -9.02 5.30
C THR A 45 -4.54 -10.26 4.75
N TYR A 46 -5.82 -10.14 4.39
CA TYR A 46 -6.59 -11.25 3.81
C TYR A 46 -6.13 -11.59 2.38
N CYS A 47 -5.67 -10.62 1.60
CA CYS A 47 -5.05 -10.86 0.28
C CYS A 47 -3.61 -11.41 0.40
N ARG A 48 -2.99 -11.37 1.59
CA ARG A 48 -1.66 -11.98 1.81
C ARG A 48 -1.72 -13.47 2.16
N ILE A 49 -2.77 -13.88 2.88
CA ILE A 49 -2.85 -15.20 3.54
C ILE A 49 -3.48 -16.27 2.62
N LEU A 50 -4.13 -15.88 1.53
CA LEU A 50 -4.61 -16.81 0.49
C LEU A 50 -3.42 -17.32 -0.35
N MET A 51 -2.66 -18.25 0.24
CA MET A 51 -2.00 -19.32 -0.50
C MET A 51 -3.13 -20.23 -1.00
N PRO A 52 -3.33 -20.41 -2.32
CA PRO A 52 -4.21 -21.47 -2.78
C PRO A 52 -3.59 -22.78 -2.29
N LEU A 53 -4.33 -23.53 -1.48
CA LEU A 53 -4.01 -24.92 -1.16
C LEU A 53 -4.64 -25.81 -2.22
#